data_AF-A0AAD3U7U5-F1
#
_entry.id   AF-A0AAD3U7U5-F1
#
_cell.length_a   1.000
_cell.length_b   1.000
_cell.length_c   1.000
_cell.angle_alpha   90.00
_cell.angle_beta   90.00
_cell.angle_gamma   90.00
#
_symmetry.space_group_name_H-M   'P 1'
#
loop_
_entity.id
_entity.type
_entity.pdbx_description
1 polymer ?
#
loop_
_entity_poly.entity_id
_entity_poly.type
_entity_poly.pdbx_seq_one_letter_code
_entity_poly.pdbx_strand_id
1 'polypeptide(L)'
;MSLKKGDTGAAVADLQRRLAKAGYSVEPDGWFGDATELALLAFQQDYMIAAIGQAGPRTMAALLGSERGNQLTINHMQAGADLLGLPLATMATVAQVESIGEGFTQDQCPVVLFERHVFYKQLTKYLGKAATDQMAASYPNLVNPKRGGYAGGSAEWERLQLAISLHREAAIESASWGMFQIMGFHWQALGFSSASDWQAAMQRSEVDHLTALCRFIQQDPAMHKALQGRKWADFARRYNGPAFKDNDYDTKLAKAYSHFAKVYPVKEVADVA
;
A
#
# COMPACT_ATOMS: atom_id res chain seq x y z
N MET A 1 3.10 13.76 -0.66
CA MET A 1 4.43 13.48 -0.07
C MET A 1 4.25 13.33 1.43
N SER A 2 4.82 12.30 2.03
CA SER A 2 4.79 12.06 3.48
C SER A 2 6.14 12.45 4.10
N LEU A 3 6.12 12.91 5.35
CA LEU A 3 7.34 13.13 6.14
C LEU A 3 7.70 11.84 6.87
N LYS A 4 8.99 11.53 6.95
CA LYS A 4 9.52 10.35 7.65
C LYS A 4 10.90 10.63 8.25
N LYS A 5 11.34 9.72 9.10
CA LYS A 5 12.67 9.78 9.72
C LYS A 5 13.78 10.02 8.69
N GLY A 6 14.65 10.97 9.01
CA GLY A 6 15.73 11.44 8.14
C GLY A 6 15.39 12.69 7.32
N ASP A 7 14.11 13.04 7.19
CA ASP A 7 13.71 14.29 6.54
C ASP A 7 14.09 15.50 7.38
N THR A 8 14.31 16.64 6.71
CA THR A 8 14.67 17.90 7.36
C THR A 8 13.89 19.09 6.80
N GLY A 9 13.86 20.20 7.53
CA GLY A 9 13.38 21.50 7.06
C GLY A 9 12.05 21.94 7.65
N ALA A 10 11.49 22.99 7.04
CA ALA A 10 10.34 23.72 7.59
C ALA A 10 9.08 22.86 7.77
N ALA A 11 8.85 21.89 6.88
CA ALA A 11 7.72 20.96 6.98
C ALA A 11 7.83 20.04 8.20
N VAL A 12 9.05 19.59 8.54
CA VAL A 12 9.30 18.81 9.76
C VAL A 12 9.11 19.66 11.00
N ALA A 13 9.62 20.90 11.01
CA ALA A 13 9.40 21.83 12.11
C ALA A 13 7.91 22.12 12.33
N ASP A 14 7.11 22.16 11.25
CA ASP A 14 5.66 22.32 11.35
C ASP A 14 4.97 21.09 11.96
N LEU A 15 5.35 19.89 11.51
CA LEU A 15 4.89 18.64 12.11
C LEU A 15 5.21 18.60 13.62
N GLN A 16 6.44 18.91 14.00
CA GLN A 16 6.88 18.93 15.40
C GLN A 16 6.09 19.95 16.23
N ARG A 17 5.85 21.17 15.73
CA ARG A 17 4.99 22.16 16.42
C ARG A 17 3.57 21.65 16.63
N ARG A 18 3.01 20.94 15.66
CA ARG A 18 1.65 20.35 15.78
C ARG A 18 1.63 19.23 16.82
N LEU A 19 2.62 18.35 16.80
CA LEU A 19 2.78 17.30 17.81
C LEU A 19 2.95 17.89 19.22
N ALA A 20 3.83 18.89 19.38
CA ALA A 20 4.01 19.60 20.65
C ALA A 20 2.71 20.26 21.14
N LYS A 21 1.98 20.92 20.24
CA LYS A 21 0.66 21.51 20.56
C LYS A 21 -0.38 20.45 20.95
N ALA A 22 -0.29 19.25 20.39
CA ALA A 22 -1.14 18.11 20.74
C ALA A 22 -0.71 17.40 22.04
N GLY A 23 0.37 17.85 22.70
CA GLY A 23 0.82 17.34 23.99
C GLY A 23 1.99 16.35 23.95
N TYR A 24 2.57 16.10 22.77
CA TYR A 24 3.69 15.16 22.62
C TYR A 24 5.02 15.89 22.77
N SER A 25 5.94 15.33 23.58
CA SER A 25 7.24 15.95 23.82
C SER A 25 8.15 15.84 22.59
N VAL A 26 8.33 16.95 21.87
CA VAL A 26 9.25 17.07 20.75
C VAL A 26 9.63 18.54 20.51
N GLU A 27 10.91 18.79 20.24
CA GLU A 27 11.39 20.13 19.89
C GLU A 27 11.24 20.40 18.38
N PRO A 28 10.81 21.60 17.96
CA PRO A 28 10.60 21.93 16.56
C PRO A 28 11.89 22.38 15.86
N ASP A 29 12.91 21.53 15.88
CA ASP A 29 14.24 21.78 15.32
C ASP A 29 14.32 21.59 13.78
N GLY A 30 13.25 21.08 13.17
CA GLY A 30 13.21 20.77 11.74
C GLY A 30 13.98 19.51 11.36
N TRP A 31 14.39 18.67 12.31
CA TRP A 31 15.03 17.38 12.08
C TRP A 31 14.10 16.21 12.45
N PHE A 32 13.80 15.34 11.49
CA PHE A 32 12.98 14.16 11.75
C PHE A 32 13.86 13.03 12.30
N GLY A 33 14.30 13.18 13.54
CA GLY A 33 15.06 12.17 14.29
C GLY A 33 14.19 11.20 15.09
N ASP A 34 14.83 10.46 15.98
CA ASP A 34 14.19 9.47 16.87
C ASP A 34 13.10 10.10 17.75
N ALA A 35 13.35 11.29 18.31
CA ALA A 35 12.38 11.99 19.15
C ALA A 35 11.08 12.32 18.39
N THR A 36 11.21 12.83 17.16
CA THR A 36 10.07 13.14 16.30
C THR A 36 9.30 11.88 15.89
N GLU A 37 10.01 10.78 15.59
CA GLU A 37 9.38 9.49 15.26
C GLU A 37 8.62 8.89 16.44
N LEU A 38 9.19 8.94 17.64
CA LEU A 38 8.53 8.47 18.86
C LEU A 38 7.30 9.30 19.19
N ALA A 39 7.40 10.63 19.13
CA ALA A 39 6.26 11.53 19.34
C ALA A 39 5.15 11.29 18.31
N LEU A 40 5.52 11.09 17.04
CA LEU A 40 4.57 10.78 15.98
C LEU A 40 3.90 9.42 16.18
N LEU A 41 4.64 8.38 16.53
CA LEU A 41 4.07 7.05 16.78
C LEU A 41 3.10 7.06 17.95
N ALA A 42 3.45 7.74 19.05
CA ALA A 42 2.55 7.92 20.18
C ALA A 42 1.26 8.63 19.74
N PHE A 43 1.38 9.73 18.99
CA PHE A 43 0.21 10.42 18.42
C PHE A 43 -0.65 9.49 17.55
N GLN A 44 -0.03 8.75 16.64
CA GLN A 44 -0.76 7.86 15.75
C GLN A 44 -1.49 6.74 16.51
N GLN A 45 -0.89 6.23 17.60
CA GLN A 45 -1.49 5.23 18.48
C GLN A 45 -2.69 5.81 19.25
N ASP A 46 -2.52 6.97 19.88
CA ASP A 46 -3.58 7.61 20.69
C ASP A 46 -4.80 8.00 19.84
N TYR A 47 -4.57 8.40 18.60
CA TYR A 47 -5.62 8.78 17.64
C TYR A 47 -6.09 7.60 16.77
N MET A 48 -5.64 6.38 17.06
CA MET A 48 -6.07 5.13 16.41
C MET A 48 -5.91 5.11 14.88
N ILE A 49 -5.02 5.94 14.32
CA ILE A 49 -4.66 5.89 12.89
C ILE A 49 -3.54 4.87 12.66
N ALA A 50 -3.17 4.59 11.41
CA ALA A 50 -2.04 3.70 11.17
C ALA A 50 -0.74 4.26 11.77
N ALA A 51 -0.28 3.63 12.84
CA ALA A 51 0.91 4.02 13.58
C ALA A 51 2.18 3.39 12.99
N ILE A 52 2.60 3.97 11.86
CA ILE A 52 3.75 3.51 11.06
C ILE A 52 4.89 4.53 11.00
N GLY A 53 4.88 5.59 11.81
CA GLY A 53 6.00 6.54 11.92
C GLY A 53 6.23 7.40 10.68
N GLN A 54 5.25 7.47 9.77
CA GLN A 54 5.26 8.36 8.62
C GLN A 54 4.07 9.32 8.69
N ALA A 55 4.31 10.62 8.52
CA ALA A 55 3.28 11.65 8.55
C ALA A 55 2.82 11.98 7.13
N GLY A 56 1.76 11.31 6.68
CA GLY A 56 1.04 11.59 5.44
C GLY A 56 -0.23 12.41 5.66
N PRO A 57 -1.04 12.62 4.60
CA PRO A 57 -2.36 13.26 4.68
C PRO A 57 -3.26 12.72 5.81
N ARG A 58 -3.25 11.41 6.09
CA ARG A 58 -3.96 10.81 7.25
C ARG A 58 -3.55 11.42 8.58
N THR A 59 -2.24 11.48 8.83
CA THR A 59 -1.69 12.05 10.08
C THR A 59 -1.99 13.55 10.15
N MET A 60 -1.83 14.27 9.04
CA MET A 60 -2.07 15.71 9.02
C MET A 60 -3.55 16.06 9.26
N ALA A 61 -4.49 15.27 8.72
CA ALA A 61 -5.92 15.43 8.99
C ALA A 61 -6.23 15.23 10.48
N ALA A 62 -5.68 14.17 11.10
CA ALA A 62 -5.85 13.89 12.52
C ALA A 62 -5.28 15.01 13.40
N LEU A 63 -4.09 15.54 13.07
CA LEU A 63 -3.49 16.69 13.78
C LEU A 63 -4.32 17.98 13.68
N LEU A 64 -5.21 18.07 12.68
CA LEU A 64 -6.16 19.15 12.50
C LEU A 64 -7.55 18.85 13.11
N GLY A 65 -7.74 17.68 13.73
CA GLY A 65 -9.02 17.25 14.31
C GLY A 65 -10.07 16.83 13.27
N SER A 66 -9.63 16.34 12.11
CA SER A 66 -10.50 15.85 11.04
C SER A 66 -10.20 14.39 10.68
N GLU A 67 -11.21 13.68 10.19
CA GLU A 67 -11.12 12.31 9.71
C GLU A 67 -11.51 12.23 8.23
N ARG A 68 -10.96 11.25 7.49
CA ARG A 68 -11.32 11.01 6.08
C ARG A 68 -12.25 9.80 5.85
N GLY A 69 -12.56 9.04 6.91
CA GLY A 69 -13.59 7.98 6.91
C GLY A 69 -13.24 6.66 6.19
N ASN A 70 -12.28 6.66 5.26
CA ASN A 70 -11.87 5.49 4.47
C ASN A 70 -10.48 4.95 4.83
N GLN A 71 -9.93 5.38 5.97
CA GLN A 71 -8.51 5.21 6.29
C GLN A 71 -8.19 3.97 7.12
N LEU A 72 -6.96 3.46 6.93
CA LEU A 72 -6.42 2.38 7.71
C LEU A 72 -6.11 2.84 9.15
N THR A 73 -6.55 2.03 10.11
CA THR A 73 -6.35 2.25 11.55
C THR A 73 -5.40 1.20 12.10
N ILE A 74 -4.90 1.44 13.31
CA ILE A 74 -4.13 0.42 14.04
C ILE A 74 -4.92 -0.86 14.29
N ASN A 75 -6.23 -0.76 14.57
CA ASN A 75 -7.09 -1.93 14.78
C ASN A 75 -7.26 -2.78 13.51
N HIS A 76 -7.35 -2.13 12.35
CA HIS A 76 -7.39 -2.86 11.08
C HIS A 76 -6.06 -3.58 10.82
N MET A 77 -4.92 -2.94 11.11
CA MET A 77 -3.62 -3.61 11.03
C MET A 77 -3.53 -4.80 12.00
N GLN A 78 -4.03 -4.67 13.22
CA GLN A 78 -4.08 -5.77 14.18
C GLN A 78 -4.93 -6.93 13.66
N ALA A 79 -6.13 -6.66 13.14
CA ALA A 79 -6.99 -7.68 12.56
C ALA A 79 -6.35 -8.41 11.36
N GLY A 80 -5.63 -7.68 10.50
CA GLY A 80 -4.85 -8.27 9.42
C GLY A 80 -3.68 -9.11 9.92
N ALA A 81 -3.00 -8.67 10.97
CA ALA A 81 -1.93 -9.42 11.62
C ALA A 81 -2.47 -10.73 12.22
N ASP A 82 -3.60 -10.68 12.93
CA ASP A 82 -4.27 -11.84 13.51
C ASP A 82 -4.71 -12.84 12.44
N LEU A 83 -5.29 -12.35 11.33
CA LEU A 83 -5.69 -13.17 10.18
C LEU A 83 -4.50 -13.95 9.57
N LEU A 84 -3.32 -13.36 9.59
CA LEU A 84 -2.09 -13.98 9.10
C LEU A 84 -1.31 -14.74 10.19
N GLY A 85 -1.74 -14.71 11.45
CA GLY A 85 -0.97 -15.25 12.57
C GLY A 85 0.42 -14.59 12.67
N LEU A 86 0.47 -13.27 12.49
CA LEU A 86 1.69 -12.46 12.55
C LEU A 86 1.60 -11.46 13.72
N PRO A 87 2.73 -11.04 14.31
CA PRO A 87 2.74 -9.91 15.23
C PRO A 87 2.33 -8.60 14.53
N LEU A 88 1.70 -7.68 15.26
CA LEU A 88 1.41 -6.33 14.74
C LEU A 88 2.67 -5.62 14.23
N ALA A 89 3.83 -5.85 14.85
CA ALA A 89 5.11 -5.36 14.37
C ALA A 89 5.41 -5.74 12.92
N THR A 90 5.06 -6.97 12.51
CA THR A 90 5.22 -7.43 11.12
C THR A 90 4.25 -6.72 10.19
N MET A 91 2.99 -6.55 10.60
CA MET A 91 2.01 -5.83 9.77
C MET A 91 2.37 -4.34 9.61
N ALA A 92 2.81 -3.68 10.68
CA ALA A 92 3.30 -2.31 10.64
C ALA A 92 4.53 -2.18 9.72
N THR A 93 5.43 -3.19 9.73
CA THR A 93 6.57 -3.27 8.82
C THR A 93 6.15 -3.32 7.36
N VAL A 94 5.23 -4.22 7.02
CA VAL A 94 4.71 -4.34 5.64
C VAL A 94 3.97 -3.06 5.24
N ALA A 95 3.12 -2.52 6.11
CA ALA A 95 2.41 -1.27 5.85
C ALA A 95 3.35 -0.06 5.66
N GLN A 96 4.48 -0.01 6.36
CA GLN A 96 5.46 1.08 6.21
C GLN A 96 6.28 0.97 4.92
N VAL A 97 6.66 -0.25 4.52
CA VAL A 97 7.65 -0.48 3.44
C VAL A 97 7.00 -0.80 2.09
N GLU A 98 5.94 -1.61 2.10
CA GLU A 98 5.28 -2.11 0.88
C GLU A 98 4.08 -1.26 0.46
N SER A 99 3.76 -0.22 1.24
CA SER A 99 2.72 0.72 0.88
C SER A 99 3.26 1.97 0.19
N ILE A 100 2.45 2.52 -0.70
CA ILE A 100 2.63 3.88 -1.23
C ILE A 100 2.15 4.97 -0.24
N GLY A 101 1.71 4.60 0.96
CA GLY A 101 1.27 5.49 2.04
C GLY A 101 -0.24 5.67 2.07
N GLU A 102 -0.78 6.50 1.17
CA GLU A 102 -2.22 6.74 1.07
C GLU A 102 -2.80 5.91 -0.08
N GLY A 103 -3.89 5.20 0.19
CA GLY A 103 -4.62 4.41 -0.80
C GLY A 103 -5.55 5.23 -1.68
N PHE A 104 -5.79 6.50 -1.34
CA PHE A 104 -6.70 7.39 -2.04
C PHE A 104 -6.05 8.73 -2.38
N THR A 105 -6.44 9.30 -3.52
CA THR A 105 -6.09 10.65 -3.94
C THR A 105 -6.84 11.71 -3.10
N GLN A 106 -6.58 12.99 -3.34
CA GLN A 106 -7.35 14.07 -2.72
C GLN A 106 -8.83 14.02 -3.11
N ASP A 107 -9.12 13.63 -4.36
CA ASP A 107 -10.46 13.47 -4.92
C ASP A 107 -11.16 12.16 -4.53
N GLN A 108 -10.65 11.47 -3.50
CA GLN A 108 -11.21 10.21 -2.98
C GLN A 108 -11.31 9.07 -4.01
N CYS A 109 -10.47 9.11 -5.05
CA CYS A 109 -10.30 7.98 -5.97
C CYS A 109 -9.17 7.09 -5.44
N PRO A 110 -9.28 5.75 -5.53
CA PRO A 110 -8.17 4.89 -5.14
C PRO A 110 -6.96 5.18 -6.04
N VAL A 111 -5.77 5.17 -5.47
CA VAL A 111 -4.54 5.29 -6.24
C VAL A 111 -4.41 4.04 -7.11
N VAL A 112 -4.23 4.23 -8.42
CA VAL A 112 -4.07 3.16 -9.39
C VAL A 112 -2.84 3.40 -10.25
N LEU A 113 -2.28 2.32 -10.79
CA LEU A 113 -1.36 2.38 -11.93
C LEU A 113 -1.91 1.47 -13.02
N PHE A 114 -2.24 2.05 -14.18
CA PHE A 114 -2.80 1.31 -15.30
C PHE A 114 -1.72 0.81 -16.24
N GLU A 115 -1.66 -0.50 -16.43
CA GLU A 115 -0.65 -1.18 -17.23
C GLU A 115 -1.18 -1.55 -18.61
N ARG A 116 -0.93 -0.68 -19.61
CA ARG A 116 -1.39 -0.87 -21.01
C ARG A 116 -1.01 -2.22 -21.64
N HIS A 117 0.09 -2.81 -21.17
CA HIS A 117 0.60 -4.10 -21.63
C HIS A 117 -0.10 -5.29 -20.96
N VAL A 118 -0.53 -5.12 -19.72
CA VAL A 118 -1.44 -6.05 -19.07
C VAL A 118 -2.81 -5.95 -19.72
N PHE A 119 -3.28 -4.75 -20.08
CA PHE A 119 -4.55 -4.57 -20.78
C PHE A 119 -4.57 -5.25 -22.14
N TYR A 120 -3.51 -5.11 -22.94
CA TYR A 120 -3.34 -5.88 -24.16
C TYR A 120 -3.44 -7.41 -23.90
N LYS A 121 -2.75 -7.90 -22.85
CA LYS A 121 -2.77 -9.33 -22.50
C LYS A 121 -4.16 -9.81 -22.07
N GLN A 122 -4.87 -9.03 -21.25
CA GLN A 122 -6.22 -9.39 -20.78
C GLN A 122 -7.23 -9.31 -21.93
N LEU A 123 -7.21 -8.26 -22.75
CA LEU A 123 -8.04 -8.16 -23.97
C LEU A 123 -7.81 -9.36 -24.90
N THR A 124 -6.56 -9.80 -25.06
CA THR A 124 -6.25 -10.98 -25.89
C THR A 124 -6.94 -12.25 -25.35
N LYS A 125 -7.09 -12.39 -24.04
CA LYS A 125 -7.81 -13.52 -23.42
C LYS A 125 -9.32 -13.44 -23.66
N TYR A 126 -9.90 -12.25 -23.61
CA TYR A 126 -11.35 -12.06 -23.78
C TYR A 126 -11.79 -12.04 -25.26
N LEU A 127 -11.03 -11.37 -26.12
CA LEU A 127 -11.44 -11.05 -27.50
C LEU A 127 -10.60 -11.77 -28.57
N GLY A 128 -9.49 -12.40 -28.17
CA GLY A 128 -8.51 -12.95 -29.10
C GLY A 128 -7.54 -11.90 -29.67
N LYS A 129 -6.46 -12.40 -30.28
CA LYS A 129 -5.34 -11.55 -30.73
C LYS A 129 -5.72 -10.56 -31.83
N ALA A 130 -6.50 -10.99 -32.82
CA ALA A 130 -6.82 -10.15 -33.98
C ALA A 130 -7.61 -8.88 -33.59
N ALA A 131 -8.66 -9.03 -32.77
CA ALA A 131 -9.42 -7.90 -32.24
C ALA A 131 -8.55 -6.99 -31.36
N THR A 132 -7.69 -7.59 -30.52
CA THR A 132 -6.79 -6.83 -29.65
C THR A 132 -5.76 -6.03 -30.44
N ASP A 133 -5.19 -6.59 -31.51
CA ASP A 133 -4.26 -5.88 -32.39
C ASP A 133 -4.94 -4.68 -33.07
N GLN A 134 -6.20 -4.82 -33.49
CA GLN A 134 -6.99 -3.71 -34.02
C GLN A 134 -7.20 -2.61 -32.96
N MET A 135 -7.54 -2.98 -31.72
CA MET A 135 -7.64 -2.03 -30.61
C MET A 135 -6.30 -1.36 -30.30
N ALA A 136 -5.18 -2.07 -30.39
CA ALA A 136 -3.84 -1.51 -30.20
C ALA A 136 -3.49 -0.46 -31.26
N ALA A 137 -3.95 -0.65 -32.49
CA ALA A 137 -3.79 0.34 -33.56
C ALA A 137 -4.66 1.60 -33.32
N SER A 138 -5.89 1.43 -32.84
CA SER A 138 -6.81 2.54 -32.57
C SER A 138 -6.51 3.30 -31.27
N TYR A 139 -5.98 2.62 -30.25
CA TYR A 139 -5.77 3.17 -28.90
C TYR A 139 -4.36 2.86 -28.35
N PRO A 140 -3.27 3.24 -29.04
CA PRO A 140 -1.90 2.80 -28.71
C PRO A 140 -1.38 3.25 -27.33
N ASN A 141 -2.03 4.25 -26.72
CA ASN A 141 -1.72 4.74 -25.37
C ASN A 141 -2.35 3.88 -24.26
N LEU A 142 -3.43 3.16 -24.58
CA LEU A 142 -4.18 2.31 -23.63
C LEU A 142 -3.92 0.83 -23.89
N VAL A 143 -3.77 0.43 -25.16
CA VAL A 143 -3.59 -0.96 -25.58
C VAL A 143 -2.25 -1.07 -26.30
N ASN A 144 -1.26 -1.70 -25.67
CA ASN A 144 0.06 -1.84 -26.27
C ASN A 144 0.81 -3.04 -25.69
N PRO A 145 1.41 -3.94 -26.50
CA PRO A 145 2.18 -5.06 -25.97
C PRO A 145 3.42 -4.63 -25.17
N LYS A 146 3.89 -3.39 -25.33
CA LYS A 146 5.01 -2.82 -24.57
C LYS A 146 4.53 -2.02 -23.36
N ARG A 147 5.24 -2.18 -22.23
CA ARG A 147 5.04 -1.37 -21.01
C ARG A 147 5.21 0.13 -21.25
N GLY A 148 4.73 0.97 -20.33
CA GLY A 148 4.87 2.43 -20.38
C GLY A 148 3.58 3.17 -20.70
N GLY A 149 3.72 4.43 -21.13
CA GLY A 149 2.59 5.33 -21.40
C GLY A 149 1.93 5.89 -20.15
N TYR A 150 2.62 5.82 -19.00
CA TYR A 150 2.13 6.33 -17.72
C TYR A 150 1.96 7.85 -17.77
N ALA A 151 0.81 8.32 -17.31
CA ALA A 151 0.58 9.74 -17.01
C ALA A 151 1.03 10.06 -15.59
N GLY A 152 0.89 9.10 -14.66
CA GLY A 152 1.26 9.24 -13.25
C GLY A 152 0.25 10.03 -12.41
N GLY A 153 0.27 9.81 -11.09
CA GLY A 153 -0.60 10.52 -10.16
C GLY A 153 -2.09 10.27 -10.42
N SER A 154 -2.91 11.31 -10.28
CA SER A 154 -4.37 11.22 -10.48
C SER A 154 -4.76 10.92 -11.92
N ALA A 155 -3.92 11.25 -12.91
CA ALA A 155 -4.22 11.00 -14.33
C ALA A 155 -4.27 9.50 -14.68
N GLU A 156 -3.67 8.62 -13.86
CA GLU A 156 -3.81 7.16 -14.03
C GLU A 156 -5.26 6.70 -13.82
N TRP A 157 -6.02 7.38 -12.97
CA TRP A 157 -7.44 7.10 -12.78
C TRP A 157 -8.23 7.35 -14.07
N GLU A 158 -7.99 8.49 -14.73
CA GLU A 158 -8.64 8.83 -16.00
C GLU A 158 -8.26 7.85 -17.11
N ARG A 159 -6.98 7.45 -17.20
CA ARG A 159 -6.53 6.41 -18.15
C ARG A 159 -7.28 5.10 -17.94
N LEU A 160 -7.46 4.68 -16.68
CA LEU A 160 -8.22 3.49 -16.35
C LEU A 160 -9.70 3.64 -16.72
N GLN A 161 -10.35 4.79 -16.44
CA GLN A 161 -11.75 5.02 -16.84
C GLN A 161 -11.93 4.96 -18.36
N LEU A 162 -10.98 5.50 -19.14
CA LEU A 162 -10.98 5.35 -20.59
C LEU A 162 -10.81 3.89 -21.03
N ALA A 163 -9.94 3.12 -20.37
CA ALA A 163 -9.81 1.69 -20.67
C ALA A 163 -11.08 0.90 -20.31
N ILE A 164 -11.76 1.26 -19.22
CA ILE A 164 -13.03 0.65 -18.80
C ILE A 164 -14.13 0.87 -19.85
N SER A 165 -14.14 2.03 -20.53
CA SER A 165 -15.10 2.28 -21.61
C SER A 165 -14.86 1.42 -22.86
N LEU A 166 -13.63 0.94 -23.05
CA LEU A 166 -13.27 -0.01 -24.12
C LEU A 166 -13.61 -1.45 -23.74
N HIS A 167 -13.21 -1.89 -22.55
CA HIS A 167 -13.52 -3.21 -22.00
C HIS A 167 -13.34 -3.24 -20.48
N ARG A 168 -14.45 -3.28 -19.74
CA ARG A 168 -14.47 -3.11 -18.27
C ARG A 168 -13.61 -4.12 -17.51
N GLU A 169 -13.86 -5.41 -17.70
CA GLU A 169 -13.22 -6.48 -16.92
C GLU A 169 -11.71 -6.49 -17.17
N ALA A 170 -11.31 -6.56 -18.44
CA ALA A 170 -9.91 -6.49 -18.83
C ALA A 170 -9.21 -5.23 -18.30
N ALA A 171 -9.87 -4.08 -18.28
CA ALA A 171 -9.28 -2.83 -17.81
C ALA A 171 -9.05 -2.86 -16.29
N ILE A 172 -10.05 -3.27 -15.52
CA ILE A 172 -9.94 -3.40 -14.05
C ILE A 172 -8.83 -4.37 -13.67
N GLU A 173 -8.75 -5.50 -14.38
CA GLU A 173 -7.72 -6.52 -14.18
C GLU A 173 -6.31 -6.03 -14.48
N SER A 174 -6.19 -4.96 -15.27
CA SER A 174 -4.92 -4.44 -15.79
C SER A 174 -4.38 -3.23 -15.03
N ALA A 175 -4.97 -2.90 -13.89
CA ALA A 175 -4.44 -1.90 -12.97
C ALA A 175 -4.01 -2.54 -11.65
N SER A 176 -2.99 -1.97 -11.02
CA SER A 176 -2.75 -2.14 -9.58
C SER A 176 -3.58 -1.15 -8.80
N TRP A 177 -4.05 -1.54 -7.62
CA TRP A 177 -5.02 -0.78 -6.86
C TRP A 177 -4.59 -0.49 -5.42
N GLY A 178 -4.92 0.71 -4.96
CA GLY A 178 -4.88 1.10 -3.56
C GLY A 178 -3.47 1.17 -2.98
N MET A 179 -3.41 1.22 -1.65
CA MET A 179 -2.17 1.52 -0.94
C MET A 179 -1.10 0.43 -1.07
N PHE A 180 -1.47 -0.81 -1.44
CA PHE A 180 -0.57 -1.96 -1.58
C PHE A 180 -0.33 -2.36 -3.04
N GLN A 181 -0.95 -1.67 -3.99
CA GLN A 181 -0.75 -1.85 -5.43
C GLN A 181 -0.92 -3.32 -5.90
N ILE A 182 -1.92 -4.03 -5.35
CA ILE A 182 -2.27 -5.38 -5.80
C ILE A 182 -2.94 -5.32 -7.18
N MET A 183 -2.50 -6.18 -8.10
CA MET A 183 -3.05 -6.23 -9.47
C MET A 183 -4.47 -6.77 -9.51
N GLY A 184 -5.35 -6.10 -10.27
CA GLY A 184 -6.76 -6.44 -10.37
C GLY A 184 -7.03 -7.84 -10.92
N PHE A 185 -6.17 -8.39 -11.78
CA PHE A 185 -6.33 -9.76 -12.29
C PHE A 185 -6.29 -10.86 -11.21
N HIS A 186 -5.94 -10.51 -9.96
CA HIS A 186 -6.02 -11.42 -8.83
C HIS A 186 -7.42 -11.52 -8.22
N TRP A 187 -8.40 -10.70 -8.62
CA TRP A 187 -9.72 -10.61 -7.97
C TRP A 187 -10.35 -11.98 -7.67
N GLN A 188 -10.30 -12.91 -8.63
CA GLN A 188 -10.90 -14.23 -8.47
C GLN A 188 -10.17 -15.07 -7.41
N ALA A 189 -8.84 -15.09 -7.46
CA ALA A 189 -8.01 -15.80 -6.49
C ALA A 189 -8.14 -15.19 -5.08
N LEU A 190 -8.43 -13.89 -5.00
CA LEU A 190 -8.68 -13.18 -3.74
C LEU A 190 -10.13 -13.28 -3.26
N GLY A 191 -10.96 -14.11 -3.91
CA GLY A 191 -12.31 -14.42 -3.47
C GLY A 191 -13.34 -13.33 -3.73
N PHE A 192 -13.07 -12.40 -4.66
CA PHE A 192 -14.07 -11.45 -5.14
C PHE A 192 -14.96 -12.12 -6.19
N SER A 193 -16.21 -11.70 -6.29
CA SER A 193 -17.20 -12.31 -7.20
C SER A 193 -17.01 -11.90 -8.66
N SER A 194 -16.40 -10.74 -8.90
CA SER A 194 -16.10 -10.21 -10.23
C SER A 194 -15.02 -9.13 -10.17
N ALA A 195 -14.50 -8.72 -11.33
CA ALA A 195 -13.65 -7.54 -11.44
C ALA A 195 -14.37 -6.27 -10.92
N SER A 196 -15.67 -6.12 -11.18
CA SER A 196 -16.47 -4.99 -10.68
C SER A 196 -16.60 -4.98 -9.15
N ASP A 197 -16.74 -6.15 -8.52
CA ASP A 197 -16.76 -6.29 -7.06
C ASP A 197 -15.40 -5.94 -6.45
N TRP A 198 -14.30 -6.36 -7.10
CA TRP A 198 -12.95 -5.90 -6.76
C TRP A 198 -12.81 -4.37 -6.84
N GLN A 199 -13.22 -3.76 -7.96
CA GLN A 199 -13.18 -2.30 -8.12
C GLN A 199 -13.97 -1.60 -7.00
N ALA A 200 -15.19 -2.06 -6.72
CA ALA A 200 -16.03 -1.50 -5.68
C ALA A 200 -15.38 -1.59 -4.28
N ALA A 201 -14.72 -2.71 -3.98
CA ALA A 201 -13.96 -2.85 -2.74
C ALA A 201 -12.77 -1.90 -2.68
N MET A 202 -11.98 -1.78 -3.75
CA MET A 202 -10.84 -0.87 -3.80
C MET A 202 -11.26 0.61 -3.71
N GLN A 203 -12.46 0.97 -4.18
CA GLN A 203 -13.01 2.32 -4.03
C GLN A 203 -13.61 2.60 -2.65
N ARG A 204 -13.87 1.58 -1.84
CA ARG A 204 -14.58 1.71 -0.56
C ARG A 204 -13.67 2.14 0.57
N SER A 205 -12.55 1.45 0.81
CA SER A 205 -11.68 1.76 1.95
C SER A 205 -10.26 1.19 1.84
N GLU A 206 -9.33 1.75 2.62
CA GLU A 206 -7.99 1.18 2.81
C GLU A 206 -8.04 -0.13 3.61
N VAL A 207 -9.13 -0.38 4.35
CA VAL A 207 -9.38 -1.67 5.01
C VAL A 207 -9.56 -2.78 3.97
N ASP A 208 -10.24 -2.46 2.86
CA ASP A 208 -10.37 -3.39 1.74
C ASP A 208 -9.04 -3.59 1.01
N HIS A 209 -8.20 -2.56 0.93
CA HIS A 209 -6.83 -2.69 0.40
C HIS A 209 -6.00 -3.65 1.28
N LEU A 210 -6.08 -3.50 2.61
CA LEU A 210 -5.42 -4.41 3.55
C LEU A 210 -5.98 -5.84 3.46
N THR A 211 -7.30 -5.98 3.29
CA THR A 211 -7.94 -7.28 3.12
C THR A 211 -7.43 -7.97 1.86
N ALA A 212 -7.30 -7.24 0.75
CA ALA A 212 -6.71 -7.75 -0.49
C ALA A 212 -5.25 -8.18 -0.29
N LEU A 213 -4.44 -7.39 0.41
CA LEU A 213 -3.06 -7.75 0.76
C LEU A 213 -3.00 -9.05 1.58
N CYS A 214 -3.82 -9.16 2.63
CA CYS A 214 -3.82 -10.35 3.50
C CYS A 214 -4.19 -11.61 2.71
N ARG A 215 -5.24 -11.52 1.89
CA ARG A 215 -5.64 -12.64 1.01
C ARG A 215 -4.56 -12.96 -0.01
N PHE A 216 -3.88 -11.95 -0.55
CA PHE A 216 -2.78 -12.15 -1.51
C PHE A 216 -1.61 -12.90 -0.88
N ILE A 217 -1.24 -12.54 0.35
CA ILE A 217 -0.23 -13.28 1.13
C ILE A 217 -0.67 -14.72 1.38
N GLN A 218 -1.94 -14.95 1.75
CA GLN A 218 -2.46 -16.31 2.00
C GLN A 218 -2.49 -17.20 0.76
N GLN A 219 -2.61 -16.61 -0.45
CA GLN A 219 -2.57 -17.35 -1.72
C GLN A 219 -1.17 -17.89 -2.05
N ASP A 220 -0.11 -17.35 -1.45
CA ASP A 220 1.25 -17.88 -1.56
C ASP A 220 1.74 -18.37 -0.18
N PRO A 221 1.54 -19.66 0.15
CA PRO A 221 1.98 -20.23 1.43
C PRO A 221 3.48 -20.07 1.69
N ALA A 222 4.30 -19.94 0.66
CA ALA A 222 5.73 -19.73 0.82
C ALA A 222 6.06 -18.26 1.10
N MET A 223 5.32 -17.31 0.53
CA MET A 223 5.37 -15.88 0.93
C MET A 223 4.93 -15.71 2.39
N HIS A 224 3.82 -16.36 2.77
CA HIS A 224 3.32 -16.31 4.15
C HIS A 224 4.33 -16.89 5.14
N LYS A 225 4.89 -18.07 4.86
CA LYS A 225 5.98 -18.66 5.68
C LYS A 225 7.23 -17.78 5.73
N ALA A 226 7.56 -17.08 4.65
CA ALA A 226 8.68 -16.14 4.65
C ALA A 226 8.42 -14.98 5.61
N LEU A 227 7.21 -14.41 5.65
CA LEU A 227 6.83 -13.39 6.65
C LEU A 227 6.88 -13.93 8.08
N GLN A 228 6.29 -15.10 8.34
CA GLN A 228 6.30 -15.72 9.67
C GLN A 228 7.74 -15.97 10.15
N GLY A 229 8.60 -16.47 9.26
CA GLY A 229 10.00 -16.72 9.54
C GLY A 229 10.90 -15.48 9.45
N ARG A 230 10.33 -14.28 9.21
CA ARG A 230 11.09 -13.01 9.05
C ARG A 230 12.18 -13.09 7.98
N LYS A 231 11.94 -13.90 6.93
CA LYS A 231 12.83 -14.06 5.78
C LYS A 231 12.58 -12.94 4.78
N TRP A 232 13.03 -11.73 5.12
CA TRP A 232 12.70 -10.50 4.39
C TRP A 232 13.08 -10.53 2.91
N ALA A 233 14.22 -11.11 2.56
CA ALA A 233 14.62 -11.27 1.16
C ALA A 233 13.70 -12.22 0.38
N ASP A 234 13.27 -13.33 1.00
CA ASP A 234 12.34 -14.27 0.37
C ASP A 234 10.95 -13.66 0.19
N PHE A 235 10.48 -12.91 1.21
CA PHE A 235 9.22 -12.17 1.13
C PHE A 235 9.29 -11.09 0.05
N ALA A 236 10.30 -10.21 0.09
CA ALA A 236 10.46 -9.13 -0.87
C ALA A 236 10.55 -9.63 -2.31
N ARG A 237 11.26 -10.74 -2.55
CA ARG A 237 11.34 -11.35 -3.88
C ARG A 237 10.00 -11.83 -4.40
N ARG A 238 9.16 -12.39 -3.53
CA ARG A 238 7.83 -12.90 -3.91
C ARG A 238 6.83 -11.78 -4.12
N TYR A 239 6.90 -10.75 -3.29
CA TYR A 239 5.97 -9.61 -3.35
C TYR A 239 6.35 -8.62 -4.46
N ASN A 240 7.61 -8.16 -4.49
CA ASN A 240 8.10 -7.13 -5.41
C ASN A 240 8.74 -7.70 -6.70
N GLY A 241 8.89 -9.02 -6.78
CA GLY A 241 9.50 -9.71 -7.92
C GLY A 241 11.03 -9.82 -7.86
N PRO A 242 11.66 -10.38 -8.89
CA PRO A 242 13.09 -10.74 -8.87
C PRO A 242 14.04 -9.54 -8.74
N ALA A 243 13.59 -8.34 -9.11
CA ALA A 243 14.37 -7.10 -9.05
C ALA A 243 14.23 -6.35 -7.70
N PHE A 244 13.68 -6.98 -6.66
CA PHE A 244 13.46 -6.33 -5.36
C PHE A 244 14.72 -5.69 -4.74
N LYS A 245 15.90 -6.23 -5.05
CA LYS A 245 17.18 -5.72 -4.54
C LYS A 245 17.54 -4.35 -5.08
N ASP A 246 17.05 -3.98 -6.26
CA ASP A 246 17.33 -2.68 -6.88
C ASP A 246 16.75 -1.52 -6.03
N ASN A 247 15.81 -1.84 -5.13
CA ASN A 247 15.16 -0.89 -4.23
C ASN A 247 15.40 -1.22 -2.75
N ASP A 248 16.35 -2.12 -2.41
CA ASP A 248 16.71 -2.52 -1.04
C ASP A 248 15.51 -2.96 -0.18
N TYR A 249 14.48 -3.58 -0.78
CA TYR A 249 13.25 -3.94 -0.06
C TYR A 249 13.51 -4.83 1.15
N ASP A 250 14.41 -5.81 1.01
CA ASP A 250 14.80 -6.70 2.10
C ASP A 250 15.41 -5.96 3.30
N THR A 251 16.33 -5.04 3.03
CA THR A 251 17.02 -4.25 4.05
C THR A 251 16.05 -3.27 4.72
N LYS A 252 15.16 -2.65 3.93
CA LYS A 252 14.10 -1.76 4.45
C LYS A 252 13.14 -2.51 5.37
N LEU A 253 12.67 -3.69 4.96
CA LEU A 253 11.80 -4.55 5.77
C LEU A 253 12.51 -4.98 7.07
N ALA A 254 13.75 -5.45 6.99
CA ALA A 254 14.51 -5.88 8.16
C ALA A 254 14.71 -4.74 9.18
N LYS A 255 15.05 -3.55 8.70
CA LYS A 255 15.23 -2.35 9.53
C LYS A 255 13.90 -1.91 10.15
N ALA A 256 12.84 -1.85 9.37
CA ALA A 256 11.49 -1.50 9.84
C ALA A 256 11.00 -2.49 10.91
N TYR A 257 11.18 -3.80 10.72
CA TYR A 257 10.80 -4.78 11.74
C TYR A 257 11.59 -4.63 13.03
N SER A 258 12.91 -4.41 12.94
CA SER A 258 13.76 -4.20 14.13
C SER A 258 13.32 -2.98 14.94
N HIS A 259 12.74 -1.97 14.27
CA HIS A 259 12.13 -0.82 14.92
C HIS A 259 10.75 -1.16 15.50
N PHE A 260 9.83 -1.69 14.70
CA PHE A 260 8.46 -1.96 15.13
C PHE A 260 8.33 -3.07 16.17
N ALA A 261 9.28 -4.00 16.26
CA ALA A 261 9.32 -4.98 17.35
C ALA A 261 9.53 -4.34 18.72
N LYS A 262 10.10 -3.13 18.78
CA LYS A 262 10.24 -2.32 20.01
C LYS A 262 8.98 -1.50 20.29
N VAL A 263 8.35 -0.99 19.23
CA VAL A 263 7.11 -0.17 19.30
C VAL A 263 5.90 -1.03 19.67
N TYR A 264 5.81 -2.23 19.11
CA TYR A 264 4.79 -3.22 19.35
C TYR A 264 5.45 -4.48 19.92
N PRO A 265 5.64 -4.54 21.25
CA PRO A 265 6.32 -5.66 21.89
C PRO A 265 5.73 -7.00 21.45
N VAL A 266 6.55 -7.80 20.78
CA VAL A 266 6.17 -9.13 20.33
C VAL A 266 6.30 -10.05 21.54
N LYS A 267 5.21 -10.72 21.94
CA LYS A 267 5.33 -11.84 22.86
C LYS A 267 6.06 -12.95 22.12
N GLU A 268 7.31 -13.23 22.48
CA GLU A 268 7.96 -14.44 22.00
C GLU A 268 7.13 -15.63 22.49
N VAL A 269 6.64 -16.43 21.55
CA VAL A 269 6.14 -17.76 21.90
C VAL A 269 7.39 -18.53 22.29
N ALA A 270 7.52 -18.85 23.58
CA ALA A 270 8.58 -19.71 24.06
C ALA A 270 8.66 -20.93 23.13
N ASP A 271 9.85 -21.19 22.58
CA ASP A 271 10.09 -22.35 21.74
C ASP A 271 9.51 -23.58 22.45
N VAL A 272 8.51 -24.21 21.83
CA VAL A 272 8.03 -25.51 22.28
C VAL A 272 9.15 -26.48 21.93
N ALA A 273 9.98 -26.75 22.92
CA ALA A 273 11.05 -27.75 22.90
C ALA A 273 10.51 -29.16 22.64
#